data_AF-A0A062TZX4-F1
#
_entry.id   AF-A0A062TZX4-F1
#
_cell.length_a   1.000
_cell.length_b   1.000
_cell.length_c   1.000
_cell.angle_alpha   90.00
_cell.angle_beta   90.00
_cell.angle_gamma   90.00
#
_symmetry.space_group_name_H-M   'P 1'
#
loop_
_entity.id
_entity.type
_entity.pdbx_description
1 polymer ?
#
loop_
_entity_poly.entity_id
_entity_poly.type
_entity_poly.pdbx_seq_one_letter_code
_entity_poly.pdbx_strand_id
1 'polypeptide(L)'
;MEEMGVIDRFLETFIAYIDSGFGLLAGDVAYMTTTLIVIDITLAGLFWALSQNADVISGLLKKVLYVGFFAFILGNFSILANILFASFADLGVKAGSSTLTADDLMRPGYIAGVGFEAAQPLLEEIGDMLGPIRFFHNFILIAVMLIAWAIILVAFFVLSVQLFVAILEFKLTTLAGFVLVPFALWN
;
A
#
# COMPACT_ATOMS: atom_id res chain seq x y z
N MET A 1 9.92 -23.93 1.99
CA MET A 1 8.79 -23.28 2.68
C MET A 1 9.39 -22.63 3.91
N GLU A 2 9.97 -21.43 3.74
CA GLU A 2 10.37 -20.64 4.91
C GLU A 2 9.13 -20.41 5.76
N GLU A 3 9.22 -20.64 7.06
CA GLU A 3 8.14 -20.31 7.98
C GLU A 3 7.86 -18.81 7.83
N MET A 4 6.76 -18.46 7.17
CA MET A 4 6.32 -17.06 7.14
C MET A 4 6.22 -16.59 8.58
N GLY A 5 6.92 -15.49 8.89
CA GLY A 5 6.91 -14.92 10.22
C GLY A 5 5.47 -14.64 10.66
N VAL A 6 5.19 -14.71 11.96
CA VAL A 6 3.84 -14.48 12.52
C VAL A 6 3.23 -13.16 12.00
N ILE A 7 4.08 -12.14 11.82
CA ILE A 7 3.71 -10.83 11.27
C ILE A 7 3.26 -10.93 9.80
N ASP A 8 3.98 -11.68 8.97
CA ASP A 8 3.65 -11.83 7.55
C ASP A 8 2.33 -12.60 7.37
N ARG A 9 2.12 -13.66 8.15
CA ARG A 9 0.85 -14.42 8.13
C ARG A 9 -0.34 -13.59 8.61
N PHE A 10 -0.11 -12.75 9.62
CA PHE A 10 -1.12 -11.81 10.10
C PHE A 10 -1.46 -10.79 9.01
N LEU A 11 -0.46 -10.20 8.36
CA LEU A 11 -0.66 -9.28 7.24
C LEU A 11 -1.44 -9.93 6.10
N GLU A 12 -1.06 -11.13 5.68
CA GLU A 12 -1.74 -11.88 4.61
C GLU A 12 -3.22 -12.09 4.95
N THR A 13 -3.53 -12.44 6.21
CA THR A 13 -4.92 -12.59 6.67
C THR A 13 -5.69 -11.28 6.55
N PHE A 14 -5.11 -10.16 7.00
CA PHE A 14 -5.74 -8.85 6.90
C PHE A 14 -5.96 -8.41 5.44
N ILE A 15 -4.96 -8.63 4.59
CA ILE A 15 -5.04 -8.35 3.16
C ILE A 15 -6.19 -9.14 2.54
N ALA A 16 -6.30 -10.44 2.84
CA ALA A 16 -7.38 -11.28 2.32
C ALA A 16 -8.77 -10.78 2.76
N TYR A 17 -8.91 -10.34 4.01
CA TYR A 17 -10.16 -9.73 4.49
C TYR A 17 -10.48 -8.42 3.76
N ILE A 18 -9.50 -7.52 3.58
CA ILE A 18 -9.74 -6.24 2.88
C ILE A 18 -10.07 -6.50 1.40
N ASP A 19 -9.36 -7.41 0.74
CA ASP A 19 -9.59 -7.75 -0.65
C ASP A 19 -10.98 -8.38 -0.86
N SER A 20 -11.47 -9.16 0.10
CA SER A 20 -12.85 -9.65 0.09
C SER A 20 -13.89 -8.52 0.16
N GLY A 21 -13.54 -7.40 0.82
CA GLY A 21 -14.38 -6.20 0.93
C GLY A 21 -14.72 -5.59 -0.44
N PHE A 22 -13.79 -5.61 -1.40
CA PHE A 22 -14.08 -5.16 -2.77
C PHE A 22 -15.17 -6.01 -3.42
N GLY A 23 -15.11 -7.34 -3.27
CA GLY A 23 -16.11 -8.25 -3.81
C GLY A 23 -17.48 -8.07 -3.15
N LEU A 24 -17.51 -7.85 -1.83
CA LEU A 24 -18.74 -7.60 -1.09
C LEU A 24 -19.42 -6.29 -1.49
N LEU A 25 -18.64 -5.22 -1.70
CA LEU A 25 -19.16 -3.89 -2.01
C LEU A 25 -19.39 -3.66 -3.51
N ALA A 26 -18.86 -4.51 -4.38
CA ALA A 26 -18.92 -4.32 -5.83
C ALA A 26 -20.35 -4.18 -6.37
N GLY A 27 -21.30 -4.95 -5.83
CA GLY A 27 -22.71 -4.88 -6.24
C GLY A 27 -23.34 -3.52 -5.89
N ASP A 28 -23.16 -3.06 -4.66
CA ASP A 28 -23.72 -1.79 -4.18
C ASP A 28 -23.09 -0.59 -4.90
N VAL A 29 -21.77 -0.63 -5.11
CA VAL A 29 -21.04 0.39 -5.88
C VAL A 29 -21.53 0.42 -7.34
N ALA A 30 -21.69 -0.74 -7.99
CA ALA A 30 -22.20 -0.80 -9.36
C ALA A 30 -23.63 -0.26 -9.49
N TYR A 31 -24.51 -0.58 -8.53
CA TYR A 31 -25.86 -0.04 -8.47
C TYR A 31 -25.85 1.48 -8.32
N MET A 32 -25.03 1.99 -7.40
CA MET A 32 -24.88 3.41 -7.14
C MET A 32 -24.36 4.16 -8.37
N THR A 33 -23.29 3.66 -8.98
CA THR A 33 -22.72 4.19 -10.23
C THR A 33 -23.76 4.25 -11.33
N THR A 34 -24.49 3.15 -11.56
CA THR A 34 -25.52 3.09 -12.60
C THR A 34 -26.61 4.14 -12.36
N THR A 35 -27.07 4.27 -11.11
CA THR A 35 -28.08 5.25 -10.73
C THR A 35 -27.61 6.68 -10.99
N LEU A 36 -26.38 7.01 -10.58
CA LEU A 36 -25.81 8.36 -10.80
C LEU A 36 -25.64 8.66 -12.29
N ILE A 37 -25.16 7.70 -13.08
CA ILE A 37 -25.03 7.83 -14.54
C ILE A 37 -26.39 8.09 -15.19
N VAL A 38 -27.42 7.34 -14.82
CA VAL A 38 -28.77 7.52 -15.38
C VAL A 38 -29.30 8.92 -15.11
N ILE A 39 -29.17 9.40 -13.87
CA ILE A 39 -29.63 10.75 -13.51
C ILE A 39 -28.85 11.81 -14.30
N ASP A 40 -27.53 11.68 -14.35
CA ASP A 40 -26.64 12.62 -15.03
C ASP A 40 -26.89 12.71 -16.56
N ILE A 41 -27.03 11.57 -17.25
CA ILE A 41 -27.38 11.52 -18.68
C ILE A 41 -28.79 12.08 -18.92
N THR A 42 -29.75 11.82 -18.02
CA THR A 42 -31.12 12.34 -18.13
C THR A 42 -31.14 13.87 -18.03
N LEU A 43 -30.41 14.44 -17.07
CA LEU A 43 -30.28 15.89 -16.92
C LEU A 43 -29.58 16.52 -18.13
N ALA A 44 -28.48 15.93 -18.60
CA ALA A 44 -27.80 16.39 -19.80
C ALA A 44 -28.73 16.40 -21.03
N GLY A 45 -29.50 15.33 -21.22
CA GLY A 45 -30.50 15.24 -22.28
C GLY A 45 -31.57 16.32 -22.20
N LEU A 46 -32.06 16.61 -20.98
CA LEU A 46 -33.03 17.68 -20.75
C LEU A 46 -32.45 19.06 -21.10
N PHE A 47 -31.21 19.35 -20.68
CA PHE A 47 -30.55 20.61 -20.99
C PHE A 47 -30.29 20.78 -22.50
N TRP A 48 -29.94 19.72 -23.20
CA TRP A 48 -29.81 19.76 -24.67
C TRP A 48 -31.15 20.00 -25.35
N ALA A 49 -32.23 19.35 -24.89
CA ALA A 49 -33.57 19.54 -25.44
C ALA A 49 -34.11 20.97 -25.24
N LEU A 50 -33.71 21.65 -24.15
CA LEU A 50 -34.11 23.02 -23.86
C LEU A 50 -33.25 24.08 -24.58
N SER A 51 -32.11 23.70 -25.15
CA SER A 51 -31.17 24.64 -25.77
C SER A 51 -31.44 24.81 -27.26
N GLN A 52 -31.50 26.05 -27.74
CA GLN A 52 -31.78 26.36 -29.15
C GLN A 52 -30.58 26.13 -30.09
N ASN A 53 -29.35 26.06 -29.57
CA ASN A 53 -28.10 25.94 -30.36
C ASN A 53 -27.13 24.91 -29.73
N ALA A 54 -27.64 23.87 -29.07
CA ALA A 54 -26.76 22.85 -28.50
C ALA A 54 -26.13 21.97 -29.59
N ASP A 55 -24.81 21.85 -29.58
CA ASP A 55 -24.09 20.81 -30.32
C ASP A 55 -24.21 19.47 -29.58
N VAL A 56 -25.36 18.82 -29.75
CA VAL A 56 -25.76 17.60 -29.02
C VAL A 56 -24.77 16.46 -29.26
N ILE A 57 -24.25 16.32 -30.48
CA ILE A 57 -23.34 15.23 -30.84
C ILE A 57 -22.00 15.39 -30.10
N SER A 58 -21.44 16.60 -30.10
CA SER A 58 -20.20 16.90 -29.36
C SER A 58 -20.38 16.72 -27.85
N GLY A 59 -21.52 17.16 -27.30
CA GLY A 59 -21.86 16.98 -25.89
C GLY A 59 -21.99 15.51 -25.49
N LEU A 60 -22.70 14.72 -26.29
CA LEU A 60 -22.92 13.30 -26.05
C LEU A 60 -21.62 12.50 -26.13
N LEU A 61 -20.77 12.77 -27.13
CA LEU A 61 -19.47 12.09 -27.25
C LEU A 61 -18.59 12.31 -26.01
N LYS A 62 -18.50 13.57 -25.53
CA LYS A 62 -17.75 13.89 -24.31
C LYS A 62 -18.30 13.16 -23.10
N LYS A 63 -19.63 13.10 -22.96
CA LYS A 63 -20.28 12.47 -21.82
C LYS A 63 -20.10 10.95 -21.83
N VAL A 64 -20.24 10.31 -22.98
CA VAL A 64 -20.02 8.86 -23.14
C VAL A 64 -18.56 8.49 -22.85
N LEU A 65 -17.58 9.27 -23.35
CA LEU A 65 -16.17 9.01 -23.05
C LEU A 65 -15.86 9.19 -21.56
N TYR A 66 -16.40 10.23 -20.93
CA TYR A 66 -16.22 10.48 -19.50
C TYR A 66 -16.81 9.35 -18.65
N VAL A 67 -18.10 9.05 -18.84
CA VAL A 67 -18.78 7.97 -18.11
C VAL A 67 -18.14 6.61 -18.39
N GLY A 68 -17.80 6.32 -19.65
CA GLY A 68 -17.15 5.07 -20.05
C GLY A 68 -15.78 4.87 -19.42
N PHE A 69 -14.98 5.93 -19.30
CA PHE A 69 -13.69 5.90 -18.61
C PHE A 69 -13.85 5.58 -17.11
N PHE A 70 -14.80 6.23 -16.43
CA PHE A 70 -15.07 5.95 -15.02
C PHE A 70 -15.67 4.56 -14.80
N ALA A 71 -16.55 4.10 -15.69
CA ALA A 71 -17.07 2.73 -15.66
C ALA A 71 -15.94 1.70 -15.82
N PHE A 72 -14.97 1.96 -16.70
CA PHE A 72 -13.77 1.13 -16.84
C PHE A 72 -12.93 1.12 -15.55
N ILE A 73 -12.67 2.29 -14.95
CA ILE A 73 -11.93 2.39 -13.68
C ILE A 73 -12.63 1.61 -12.58
N LEU A 74 -13.94 1.82 -12.40
CA LEU A 74 -14.72 1.17 -11.35
C LEU A 74 -14.78 -0.35 -11.54
N GLY A 75 -14.98 -0.82 -12.78
CA GLY A 75 -15.00 -2.24 -13.11
C GLY A 75 -13.66 -2.94 -12.87
N ASN A 76 -12.54 -2.21 -12.94
CA ASN A 76 -11.19 -2.75 -12.77
C ASN A 76 -10.48 -2.19 -11.52
N PHE A 77 -11.22 -1.61 -10.58
CA PHE A 77 -10.64 -0.77 -9.54
C PHE A 77 -9.62 -1.52 -8.67
N SER A 78 -9.96 -2.74 -8.25
CA SER A 78 -9.07 -3.60 -7.45
C SER A 78 -7.77 -3.91 -8.20
N ILE A 79 -7.85 -4.22 -9.50
CA ILE A 79 -6.67 -4.50 -10.34
C ILE A 79 -5.80 -3.24 -10.46
N LEU A 80 -6.40 -2.10 -10.76
CA LEU A 80 -5.69 -0.83 -10.89
C LEU A 80 -5.01 -0.42 -9.58
N ALA A 81 -5.70 -0.59 -8.45
CA ALA A 81 -5.14 -0.32 -7.13
C ALA A 81 -3.92 -1.20 -6.83
N ASN A 82 -3.99 -2.50 -7.13
CA ASN A 82 -2.88 -3.42 -6.95
C ASN A 82 -1.68 -3.10 -7.86
N ILE A 83 -1.91 -2.70 -9.12
CA ILE A 83 -0.85 -2.27 -10.04
C ILE A 83 -0.16 -0.99 -9.53
N LEU A 84 -0.95 -0.02 -9.07
CA LEU A 84 -0.44 1.22 -8.46
C LEU A 84 0.43 0.90 -7.23
N PHE A 85 -0.05 0.00 -6.38
CA PHE A 85 0.68 -0.41 -5.18
C PHE A 85 2.02 -1.08 -5.49
N ALA A 86 2.01 -2.05 -6.41
CA ALA A 86 3.23 -2.71 -6.87
C ALA A 86 4.22 -1.71 -7.51
N SER A 87 3.70 -0.72 -8.23
CA SER A 87 4.52 0.35 -8.83
C SER A 87 5.19 1.22 -7.76
N PHE A 88 4.49 1.53 -6.66
CA PHE A 88 5.11 2.26 -5.53
C PHE A 88 6.19 1.44 -4.84
N ALA A 89 6.00 0.14 -4.67
CA ALA A 89 7.03 -0.73 -4.12
C ALA A 89 8.29 -0.76 -5.02
N ASP A 90 8.12 -0.90 -6.33
CA ASP A 90 9.22 -0.88 -7.31
C ASP A 90 9.97 0.47 -7.35
N LEU A 91 9.22 1.58 -7.31
CA LEU A 91 9.82 2.91 -7.18
C LEU A 91 10.56 3.10 -5.85
N GLY A 92 10.03 2.54 -4.76
CA GLY A 92 10.65 2.55 -3.45
C GLY A 92 12.01 1.85 -3.45
N VAL A 93 12.12 0.68 -4.07
CA VAL A 93 13.40 -0.04 -4.23
C VAL A 93 14.39 0.78 -5.07
N LYS A 94 13.93 1.32 -6.20
CA LYS A 94 14.78 2.14 -7.09
C LYS A 94 15.33 3.38 -6.38
N ALA A 95 14.51 4.02 -5.54
CA ALA A 95 14.93 5.20 -4.78
C ALA A 95 15.79 4.85 -3.55
N GLY A 96 15.49 3.72 -2.88
CA GLY A 96 16.16 3.28 -1.66
C GLY A 96 17.58 2.76 -1.86
N SER A 97 18.00 2.49 -3.10
CA SER A 97 19.34 1.95 -3.45
C SER A 97 19.72 0.67 -2.68
N SER A 98 18.72 -0.05 -2.17
CA SER A 98 18.91 -1.22 -1.33
C SER A 98 19.02 -2.49 -2.16
N THR A 99 19.63 -3.54 -1.61
CA THR A 99 19.62 -4.89 -2.18
C THR A 99 18.26 -5.60 -2.05
N LEU A 100 17.28 -4.95 -1.42
CA LEU A 100 15.93 -5.48 -1.20
C LEU A 100 15.12 -5.43 -2.50
N THR A 101 14.35 -6.48 -2.76
CA THR A 101 13.40 -6.49 -3.86
C THR A 101 12.07 -5.84 -3.45
N ALA A 102 11.20 -5.56 -4.43
CA ALA A 102 9.88 -5.00 -4.15
C ALA A 102 9.04 -5.97 -3.31
N ASP A 103 9.17 -7.27 -3.58
CA ASP A 103 8.50 -8.34 -2.85
C ASP A 103 8.97 -8.42 -1.39
N ASP A 104 10.24 -8.12 -1.12
CA ASP A 104 10.79 -8.08 0.24
C ASP A 104 10.23 -6.90 1.04
N LEU A 105 10.02 -5.74 0.41
CA LEU A 105 9.34 -4.59 1.03
C LEU A 105 7.86 -4.88 1.34
N MET A 106 7.25 -5.83 0.62
CA MET A 106 5.88 -6.24 0.89
C MET A 106 5.77 -7.19 2.09
N ARG A 107 6.91 -7.58 2.70
CA ARG A 107 7.01 -8.50 3.84
C ARG A 107 7.64 -7.80 5.05
N PRO A 108 6.85 -7.12 5.89
CA PRO A 108 7.37 -6.45 7.08
C PRO A 108 8.18 -7.34 8.02
N GLY A 109 7.84 -8.63 8.15
CA GLY A 109 8.60 -9.57 8.96
C GLY A 109 10.02 -9.82 8.43
N TYR A 110 10.19 -9.77 7.10
CA TYR A 110 11.52 -9.88 6.47
C TYR A 110 12.41 -8.67 6.82
N ILE A 111 11.85 -7.46 6.80
CA ILE A 111 12.59 -6.23 7.16
C ILE A 111 13.08 -6.28 8.63
N ALA A 112 12.28 -6.84 9.54
CA ALA A 112 12.71 -7.04 10.93
C ALA A 112 13.88 -8.03 11.02
N GLY A 113 13.87 -9.08 10.19
CA GLY A 113 14.97 -10.06 10.08
C GLY A 113 16.26 -9.45 9.54
N VAL A 114 16.17 -8.63 8.49
CA VAL A 114 17.32 -7.88 7.94
C VAL A 114 17.97 -6.99 9.03
N GLY A 115 17.18 -6.40 9.92
CA GLY A 115 17.70 -5.64 11.06
C GLY A 115 18.54 -6.47 12.03
N PHE A 116 18.18 -7.74 12.23
CA PHE A 116 18.95 -8.66 13.07
C PHE A 116 20.27 -9.05 12.41
N GLU A 117 20.25 -9.38 11.12
CA GLU A 117 21.46 -9.68 10.34
C GLU A 117 22.41 -8.47 10.27
N ALA A 118 21.86 -7.26 10.07
CA ALA A 118 22.65 -6.02 10.06
C ALA A 118 23.32 -5.72 11.40
N ALA A 119 22.73 -6.17 12.52
CA ALA A 119 23.27 -5.97 13.86
C ALA A 119 24.25 -7.08 14.30
N GLN A 120 24.28 -8.22 13.59
CA GLN A 120 25.10 -9.38 13.94
C GLN A 120 26.62 -9.07 14.06
N PRO A 121 27.25 -8.28 13.16
CA PRO A 121 28.68 -7.97 13.26
C PRO A 121 29.06 -7.26 14.57
N LEU A 122 28.14 -6.48 15.15
CA LEU A 122 28.39 -5.83 16.45
C LEU A 122 28.50 -6.86 17.59
N LEU A 123 27.71 -7.94 17.53
CA LEU A 123 27.78 -9.01 18.52
C LEU A 123 29.07 -9.84 18.37
N GLU A 124 29.52 -10.05 17.14
CA GLU A 124 30.78 -10.75 16.85
C GLU A 124 31.98 -9.96 17.40
N GLU A 125 32.04 -8.65 17.15
CA GLU A 125 33.06 -7.76 17.71
C GLU A 125 33.02 -7.71 19.25
N ILE A 126 31.83 -7.70 19.85
CA ILE A 126 31.71 -7.84 21.32
C ILE A 126 32.29 -9.18 21.78
N GLY A 127 32.01 -10.26 21.05
CA GLY A 127 32.52 -11.61 21.29
C GLY A 127 34.06 -11.66 21.37
N ASP A 128 34.73 -11.03 20.43
CA ASP A 128 36.20 -11.00 20.37
C ASP A 128 36.85 -10.17 21.49
N MET A 129 36.10 -9.20 22.01
CA MET A 129 36.49 -8.33 23.11
C MET A 129 36.20 -8.94 24.49
N LEU A 130 35.44 -10.04 24.54
CA LEU A 130 35.20 -10.84 25.75
C LEU A 130 36.40 -11.76 26.03
N GLY A 131 37.19 -11.43 27.04
CA GLY A 131 38.23 -12.29 27.59
C GLY A 131 38.51 -11.98 29.07
N PRO A 132 39.14 -12.89 29.84
CA PRO A 132 39.22 -12.79 31.31
C PRO A 132 39.80 -11.46 31.81
N ILE A 133 40.75 -10.89 31.06
CA ILE A 133 41.40 -9.60 31.34
C ILE A 133 40.94 -8.51 30.35
N ARG A 134 40.67 -8.87 29.08
CA ARG A 134 40.28 -7.95 28.00
C ARG A 134 38.90 -7.30 28.21
N PHE A 135 38.01 -7.98 28.92
CA PHE A 135 36.69 -7.45 29.29
C PHE A 135 36.79 -6.17 30.11
N PHE A 136 37.63 -6.15 31.15
CA PHE A 136 37.77 -4.99 32.04
C PHE A 136 38.46 -3.81 31.34
N HIS A 137 39.30 -4.05 30.34
CA HIS A 137 39.94 -3.00 29.56
C HIS A 137 38.97 -2.34 28.57
N ASN A 138 38.08 -3.13 27.97
CA ASN A 138 37.19 -2.69 26.90
C ASN A 138 35.73 -2.50 27.33
N PHE A 139 35.46 -2.49 28.64
CA PHE A 139 34.11 -2.47 29.20
C PHE A 139 33.23 -1.35 28.62
N ILE A 140 33.77 -0.13 28.47
CA ILE A 140 33.04 1.00 27.90
C ILE A 140 32.66 0.74 26.44
N LEU A 141 33.57 0.19 25.65
CA LEU A 141 33.33 -0.07 24.23
C LEU A 141 32.29 -1.18 24.03
N ILE A 142 32.38 -2.25 24.82
CA ILE A 142 31.36 -3.32 24.85
C ILE A 142 29.97 -2.74 25.18
N ALA A 143 29.89 -1.86 26.19
CA ALA A 143 28.63 -1.23 26.57
C ALA A 143 28.05 -0.36 25.46
N VAL A 144 28.87 0.46 24.79
CA VAL A 144 28.43 1.29 23.65
C VAL A 144 27.98 0.42 22.48
N MET A 145 28.69 -0.67 22.18
CA MET A 145 28.38 -1.56 21.07
C MET A 145 27.07 -2.33 21.31
N LEU A 146 26.80 -2.74 22.56
CA LEU A 146 25.52 -3.34 22.95
C LEU A 146 24.35 -2.34 22.83
N ILE A 147 24.57 -1.08 23.20
CA ILE A 147 23.56 -0.03 23.04
C ILE A 147 23.29 0.21 21.54
N ALA A 148 24.33 0.31 20.72
CA ALA A 148 24.19 0.46 19.27
C ALA A 148 23.43 -0.73 18.66
N TRP A 149 23.76 -1.96 19.05
CA TRP A 149 23.04 -3.17 18.64
C TRP A 149 21.55 -3.09 18.98
N ALA A 150 21.21 -2.72 20.22
CA ALA A 150 19.83 -2.58 20.65
C ALA A 150 19.08 -1.49 19.87
N ILE A 151 19.72 -0.34 19.60
CA ILE A 151 19.13 0.75 18.83
C ILE A 151 18.85 0.31 17.39
N ILE A 152 19.77 -0.41 16.73
CA ILE A 152 19.58 -0.91 15.36
C ILE A 152 18.37 -1.85 15.32
N LEU A 153 18.26 -2.80 16.25
CA LEU A 153 17.12 -3.70 16.31
C LEU A 153 15.80 -2.94 16.49
N VAL A 154 15.75 -1.97 17.39
CA VAL A 154 14.56 -1.13 17.60
C VAL A 154 14.22 -0.32 16.36
N ALA A 155 15.21 0.26 15.67
CA ALA A 155 14.98 1.04 14.46
C ALA A 155 14.36 0.20 13.33
N PHE A 156 14.90 -0.99 13.07
CA PHE A 156 14.35 -1.91 12.06
C PHE A 156 12.99 -2.48 12.46
N PHE A 157 12.76 -2.70 13.75
CA PHE A 157 11.44 -3.09 14.25
C PHE A 157 10.39 -2.00 13.98
N VAL A 158 10.71 -0.74 14.29
CA VAL A 158 9.81 0.41 14.01
C VAL A 158 9.56 0.55 12.51
N LEU A 159 10.59 0.42 11.67
CA LEU A 159 10.44 0.43 10.21
C LEU A 159 9.50 -0.66 9.71
N SER A 160 9.62 -1.87 10.26
CA SER A 160 8.75 -3.00 9.91
C SER A 160 7.29 -2.71 10.26
N VAL A 161 7.04 -2.20 11.47
CA VAL A 161 5.68 -1.79 11.88
C VAL A 161 5.13 -0.68 10.98
N GLN A 162 5.96 0.31 10.63
CA GLN A 162 5.54 1.40 9.74
C GLN A 162 5.17 0.88 8.35
N LEU A 163 5.96 -0.04 7.80
CA LEU A 163 5.69 -0.67 6.51
C LEU A 163 4.38 -1.49 6.56
N PHE A 164 4.18 -2.24 7.63
CA PHE A 164 2.94 -2.96 7.89
C PHE A 164 1.73 -2.02 7.89
N VAL A 165 1.80 -0.92 8.65
CA VAL A 165 0.72 0.08 8.71
C VAL A 165 0.49 0.75 7.35
N ALA A 166 1.55 1.11 6.62
CA ALA A 166 1.44 1.72 5.30
C ALA A 166 0.75 0.81 4.28
N ILE A 167 1.06 -0.50 4.30
CA ILE A 167 0.41 -1.48 3.44
C ILE A 167 -1.09 -1.56 3.74
N LEU A 168 -1.46 -1.63 5.02
CA LEU A 168 -2.86 -1.67 5.44
C LEU A 168 -3.60 -0.37 5.11
N GLU A 169 -2.99 0.78 5.39
CA GLU A 169 -3.57 2.09 5.13
C GLU A 169 -3.87 2.26 3.64
N PHE A 170 -2.94 1.87 2.76
CA PHE A 170 -3.17 1.91 1.32
C PHE A 170 -4.38 1.06 0.91
N LYS A 171 -4.47 -0.19 1.39
CA LYS A 171 -5.59 -1.09 1.05
C LYS A 171 -6.93 -0.61 1.62
N LEU A 172 -6.96 -0.11 2.84
CA LEU A 172 -8.18 0.46 3.43
C LEU A 172 -8.61 1.75 2.73
N THR A 173 -7.67 2.62 2.41
CA THR A 173 -7.94 3.90 1.72
C THR A 173 -8.42 3.65 0.29
N THR A 174 -7.85 2.66 -0.42
CA THR A 174 -8.33 2.29 -1.75
C THR A 174 -9.72 1.67 -1.70
N LEU A 175 -10.03 0.83 -0.71
CA LEU A 175 -11.40 0.33 -0.51
C LEU A 175 -12.40 1.45 -0.23
N ALA A 176 -12.05 2.42 0.63
CA ALA A 176 -12.88 3.60 0.86
C ALA A 176 -13.02 4.44 -0.43
N GLY A 177 -11.94 4.62 -1.18
CA GLY A 177 -11.94 5.30 -2.47
C GLY A 177 -12.88 4.64 -3.48
N PHE A 178 -12.91 3.30 -3.53
CA PHE A 178 -13.82 2.56 -4.40
C PHE A 178 -15.30 2.90 -4.17
N VAL A 179 -15.69 3.08 -2.90
CA VAL A 179 -17.06 3.48 -2.52
C VAL A 179 -17.35 4.94 -2.88
N LEU A 180 -16.33 5.81 -2.88
CA LEU A 180 -16.48 7.25 -3.11
C LEU A 180 -16.38 7.66 -4.59
N VAL A 181 -15.65 6.91 -5.42
CA VAL A 181 -15.45 7.21 -6.86
C VAL A 181 -16.76 7.41 -7.65
N PRO A 182 -17.86 6.67 -7.41
CA PRO A 182 -19.13 6.92 -8.09
C PRO A 182 -19.64 8.35 -7.95
N PHE A 183 -19.41 9.01 -6.81
CA PHE A 183 -19.83 10.39 -6.59
C PHE A 183 -19.06 11.40 -7.43
N ALA A 184 -17.84 11.07 -7.87
CA ALA A 184 -17.05 11.93 -8.76
C ALA A 184 -17.67 12.05 -10.16
N LEU A 185 -18.56 11.14 -10.56
CA LEU A 185 -19.29 11.21 -11.83
C LEU A 185 -20.28 12.39 -11.89
N TRP A 186 -20.65 12.92 -10.73
CA TRP A 186 -21.58 14.03 -10.61
C TRP A 186 -20.83 15.37 -10.62
N ASN A 187 -20.69 15.98 -11.81
CA ASN A 187 -20.16 17.33 -12.00
C ASN A 187 -20.88 18.06 -13.14
#